data_AF-A0AAE8J5C1-F1
#
_entry.id   AF-A0AAE8J5C1-F1
#
_cell.length_a   1.000
_cell.length_b   1.000
_cell.length_c   1.000
_cell.angle_alpha   90.00
_cell.angle_beta   90.00
_cell.angle_gamma   90.00
#
_symmetry.space_group_name_H-M   'P 1'
#
loop_
_entity.id
_entity.type
_entity.pdbx_description
1 polymer ?
#
loop_
_entity_poly.entity_id
_entity_poly.type
_entity_poly.pdbx_seq_one_letter_code
_entity_poly.pdbx_strand_id
1 'polypeptide(L)' 'MDRLDDELMELLDEIKFDFEAIDGCGSVTENGKYIPNSQVALNLAKNSLRVSEILYKFESEEE' A
#
# COMPACT_ATOMS: atom_id res chain seq x y z
N MET A 1 2.50 -3.40 -20.37
CA MET A 1 2.41 -2.79 -19.03
C MET A 1 3.70 -3.19 -18.35
N ASP A 2 4.48 -2.21 -17.91
CA ASP A 2 5.75 -2.53 -17.28
C ASP A 2 5.48 -3.18 -15.92
N ARG A 3 6.36 -4.07 -15.46
CA ARG A 3 6.14 -4.82 -14.21
C ARG A 3 5.99 -3.88 -12.99
N LEU A 4 6.56 -2.69 -13.07
CA LEU A 4 6.44 -1.65 -12.05
C LEU A 4 5.11 -0.89 -12.10
N ASP A 5 4.45 -0.80 -13.26
CA ASP A 5 3.11 -0.19 -13.38
C ASP A 5 2.08 -1.04 -12.64
N ASP A 6 2.13 -2.36 -12.86
CA ASP A 6 1.23 -3.31 -12.20
C ASP A 6 1.46 -3.31 -10.68
N GLU A 7 2.73 -3.34 -10.26
CA GLU A 7 3.11 -3.26 -8.84
C GLU A 7 2.62 -1.93 -8.20
N LEU A 8 2.75 -0.81 -8.90
CA LEU A 8 2.29 0.49 -8.42
C LEU A 8 0.78 0.53 -8.22
N MET A 9 0.00 -0.02 -9.16
CA MET A 9 -1.46 -0.07 -9.04
C MET A 9 -1.91 -0.92 -7.86
N GLU A 10 -1.33 -2.12 -7.69
CA GLU A 10 -1.64 -3.00 -6.56
C GLU A 10 -1.34 -2.32 -5.22
N LEU A 11 -0.18 -1.66 -5.10
CA LEU A 11 0.19 -0.94 -3.88
C LEU A 11 -0.75 0.22 -3.55
N LEU A 12 -1.20 0.96 -4.56
CA LEU A 12 -2.14 2.08 -4.36
C LEU A 12 -3.52 1.59 -3.89
N ASP A 13 -4.00 0.46 -4.43
CA ASP A 13 -5.24 -0.17 -3.99
C ASP A 13 -5.13 -0.67 -2.54
N GLU A 14 -4.01 -1.32 -2.18
CA GLU A 14 -3.75 -1.76 -0.80
C GLU A 14 -3.66 -0.59 0.19
N ILE A 15 -2.93 0.47 -0.19
CA ILE A 15 -2.83 1.71 0.62
C ILE A 15 -4.20 2.31 0.88
N LYS A 16 -5.05 2.38 -0.16
CA LYS A 16 -6.40 2.89 -0.03
C LYS A 16 -7.22 2.05 0.94
N PHE A 17 -7.18 0.73 0.79
CA PHE A 17 -7.88 -0.20 1.68
C PHE A 17 -7.44 -0.03 3.15
N ASP A 18 -6.13 -0.02 3.40
CA ASP A 18 -5.57 0.10 4.75
C ASP A 18 -5.91 1.47 5.38
N PHE A 19 -5.88 2.55 4.59
CA PHE A 19 -6.28 3.87 5.05
C PHE A 19 -7.76 3.92 5.45
N GLU A 20 -8.66 3.43 4.60
CA GLU A 20 -10.10 3.37 4.88
C GLU A 20 -10.40 2.53 6.13
N ALA A 21 -9.66 1.42 6.32
CA ALA A 21 -9.79 0.59 7.51
C ALA A 21 -9.39 1.32 8.80
N ILE A 22 -8.34 2.14 8.77
CA ILE A 22 -7.89 2.92 9.93
C ILE A 22 -8.82 4.10 10.21
N ASP A 23 -9.12 4.90 9.19
CA ASP A 23 -9.96 6.10 9.30
C ASP A 23 -11.38 5.75 9.78
N GLY A 24 -11.95 4.68 9.23
CA GLY A 24 -13.26 4.17 9.62
C GLY A 24 -13.30 3.46 10.97
N CYS A 25 -12.19 3.34 11.70
CA CYS A 25 -12.04 2.48 12.88
C CYS A 25 -12.52 1.03 12.61
N GLY A 26 -12.31 0.56 11.38
CA GLY A 26 -12.70 -0.76 10.92
C GLY A 26 -11.87 -1.88 11.54
N SER A 27 -12.32 -3.12 11.31
CA SER A 27 -11.57 -4.33 11.68
C SER A 27 -11.18 -5.06 10.42
N VAL A 28 -9.88 -5.26 10.21
CA VAL A 28 -9.35 -6.03 9.09
C VAL A 28 -9.21 -7.49 9.50
N THR A 29 -9.59 -8.39 8.61
CA THR A 29 -9.35 -9.83 8.78
C THR A 29 -8.67 -10.40 7.55
N GLU A 30 -7.64 -11.20 7.77
CA GLU A 30 -6.98 -11.96 6.72
C GLU A 30 -7.12 -13.45 7.04
N ASN A 31 -7.62 -14.24 6.09
CA ASN A 31 -7.89 -15.68 6.29
C ASN A 31 -8.73 -15.95 7.56
N GLY A 32 -9.69 -15.07 7.86
CA GLY A 32 -10.56 -15.15 9.02
C GLY A 32 -9.91 -14.76 10.36
N LYS A 33 -8.66 -14.28 10.37
CA LYS A 33 -7.96 -13.83 11.58
C LYS A 33 -7.90 -12.31 11.63
N TYR A 34 -8.19 -11.74 12.79
CA TYR A 34 -8.09 -10.30 13.02
C TYR A 34 -6.64 -9.81 12.88
N ILE A 35 -6.47 -8.71 12.15
CA ILE A 35 -5.22 -7.96 12.07
C ILE A 35 -5.34 -6.71 12.96
N PRO A 36 -4.44 -6.51 13.93
CA PRO A 36 -4.42 -5.29 14.75
C PRO A 36 -4.30 -4.02 13.90
N ASN A 37 -5.03 -2.95 14.25
CA ASN A 37 -4.97 -1.68 13.50
C ASN A 37 -3.57 -1.07 13.48
N SER A 38 -2.73 -1.33 14.49
CA SER A 38 -1.32 -0.95 14.47
C SER A 38 -0.51 -1.68 13.40
N GLN A 39 -0.86 -2.93 13.10
CA GLN A 39 -0.25 -3.70 12.02
C GLN A 39 -0.75 -3.23 10.64
N VAL A 40 -2.04 -2.89 10.52
CA VAL A 40 -2.59 -2.24 9.31
C VAL A 40 -1.85 -0.93 9.03
N ALA A 41 -1.66 -0.09 10.05
CA ALA A 41 -0.91 1.17 9.91
C ALA A 41 0.55 0.95 9.50
N LEU A 42 1.18 -0.15 9.98
CA LEU A 42 2.53 -0.51 9.56
C LEU A 42 2.58 -0.96 8.09
N ASN A 43 1.58 -1.69 7.61
CA ASN A 43 1.48 -2.12 6.21
C ASN A 43 1.32 -0.90 5.30
N LEU A 44 0.38 0.00 5.63
CA LEU A 44 0.18 1.28 4.94
C LEU A 44 1.49 2.06 4.78
N ALA A 45 2.28 2.19 5.86
CA ALA A 45 3.55 2.91 5.84
C ALA A 45 4.59 2.24 4.93
N LYS A 46 4.67 0.89 4.94
CA LYS A 46 5.60 0.14 4.08
C LYS A 46 5.22 0.24 2.61
N ASN A 47 3.94 0.11 2.30
CA ASN A 47 3.45 0.22 0.93
C ASN A 47 3.68 1.64 0.39
N SER A 48 3.44 2.66 1.21
CA SER A 48 3.73 4.06 0.85
C SER A 48 5.22 4.30 0.56
N LEU A 49 6.11 3.69 1.36
CA LEU A 49 7.55 3.73 1.09
C LEU A 49 7.88 3.07 -0.26
N ARG A 50 7.30 1.92 -0.55
CA ARG A 50 7.53 1.22 -1.83
C ARG A 50 7.03 2.03 -3.03
N VAL A 51 5.87 2.66 -2.92
CA VAL A 51 5.36 3.59 -3.94
C VAL A 51 6.37 4.73 -4.19
N SER A 52 6.92 5.32 -3.13
CA SER A 52 7.96 6.35 -3.28
C SER A 52 9.19 5.87 -4.06
N GLU A 53 9.62 4.63 -3.83
CA GLU A 53 10.76 4.04 -4.56
C GLU A 53 10.45 3.81 -6.05
N ILE A 54 9.23 3.38 -6.38
CA ILE A 54 8.81 3.15 -7.76
C ILE A 54 8.72 4.48 -8.51
N LEU A 55 8.05 5.48 -7.92
CA LEU A 55 7.92 6.80 -8.53
C LEU A 55 9.27 7.46 -8.78
N TYR A 56 10.21 7.36 -7.83
CA TYR A 56 11.57 7.85 -8.02
C TYR A 56 12.27 7.21 -9.23
N LYS A 57 12.05 5.92 -9.48
CA LYS A 57 12.63 5.24 -10.66
C LYS A 57 12.02 5.77 -11.95
N PHE A 58 10.70 5.93 -12.00
CA PHE A 58 10.03 6.51 -13.17
C PHE A 58 10.54 7.92 -13.45
N GLU A 59 10.67 8.76 -12.42
CA GLU A 59 11.27 10.09 -12.54
C GLU A 59 12.72 10.05 -13.05
N SER A 60 13.51 9.08 -12.58
CA SER A 60 14.93 8.94 -12.98
C SER A 60 15.15 8.32 -14.36
N GLU A 61 14.19 7.56 -14.89
CA GLU A 61 14.25 6.96 -16.23
C GLU A 61 13.72 7.91 -17.32
N GLU A 62 12.99 8.96 -16.93
CA GLU A 62 12.57 10.06 -17.82
C GLU A 62 13.68 11.12 -18.05
N GLU A 63 14.79 11.07 -17.29
CA GLU A 63 16.01 11.90 -17.46
C GLU A 63 17.06 11.25 -18.39
#